data_AF-X1DGS8-F1
#
_entry.id   AF-X1DGS8-F1
#
_cell.length_a   1.000
_cell.length_b   1.000
_cell.length_c   1.000
_cell.angle_alpha   90.00
_cell.angle_beta   90.00
_cell.angle_gamma   90.00
#
_symmetry.space_group_name_H-M   'P 1'
#
loop_
_entity.id
_entity.type
_entity.pdbx_description
1 polymer ?
#
loop_
_entity_poly.entity_id
_entity_poly.type
_entity_poly.pdbx_seq_one_letter_code
_entity_poly.pdbx_strand_id
1 'polypeptide(L)' 'MNDRLFERSLIGLTVLVVLWIVLGLVFGVMGWFPVVLIGIVVEIVGGGFLLHRWGKSYMEKD' A
#
# COMPACT_ATOMS: atom_id res chain seq x y z
N MET A 1 14.70 -2.29 -13.54
CA MET A 1 13.26 -2.35 -13.94
C MET A 1 12.80 -0.91 -14.16
N ASN A 2 11.85 -0.65 -15.07
CA ASN A 2 11.38 0.71 -15.38
C ASN A 2 10.92 1.39 -14.07
N ASP A 3 11.60 2.44 -13.62
CA ASP A 3 11.39 3.07 -12.29
C ASP A 3 9.92 3.46 -12.08
N ARG A 4 9.25 3.78 -13.19
CA ARG A 4 7.81 4.04 -13.27
C ARG A 4 6.91 2.89 -12.80
N LEU A 5 7.35 1.62 -12.86
CA LEU A 5 6.56 0.49 -12.36
C LEU A 5 6.59 0.42 -10.84
N PHE A 6 7.74 0.69 -10.21
CA PHE A 6 7.86 0.70 -8.75
C PHE A 6 7.05 1.84 -8.15
N GLU A 7 7.19 3.05 -8.69
CA GLU A 7 6.45 4.23 -8.25
C GLU A 7 4.93 4.01 -8.42
N ARG A 8 4.50 3.49 -9.58
CA ARG A 8 3.08 3.21 -9.85
C ARG A 8 2.52 2.09 -8.97
N SER A 9 3.33 1.09 -8.62
CA SER A 9 2.94 0.06 -7.66
C SER A 9 2.80 0.59 -6.24
N LEU A 10 3.69 1.49 -5.79
CA LEU A 10 3.59 2.12 -4.48
C LEU A 10 2.36 3.03 -4.38
N ILE A 11 2.17 3.91 -5.37
CA ILE A 11 0.98 4.77 -5.46
C ILE A 11 -0.29 3.91 -5.54
N GLY A 12 -0.26 2.84 -6.32
CA GLY A 12 -1.37 1.90 -6.43
C GLY A 12 -1.72 1.23 -5.10
N LEU A 13 -0.72 0.80 -4.33
CA LEU A 13 -0.91 0.21 -3.01
C LEU A 13 -1.54 1.21 -2.04
N THR A 14 -0.99 2.42 -1.94
CA THR A 14 -1.53 3.45 -1.04
C THR A 14 -2.96 3.83 -1.42
N VAL A 15 -3.27 3.99 -2.72
CA VAL A 15 -4.64 4.26 -3.20
C VAL A 15 -5.58 3.11 -2.85
N LEU A 16 -5.13 1.87 -2.98
CA LEU A 16 -5.92 0.68 -2.61
C LEU A 16 -6.24 0.67 -1.11
N VAL A 17 -5.27 0.97 -0.26
CA VAL A 17 -5.45 1.04 1.20
C VAL A 17 -6.41 2.15 1.59
N VAL A 18 -6.28 3.33 0.99
CA VAL A 18 -7.20 4.45 1.23
C VAL A 18 -8.62 4.09 0.79
N LEU A 19 -8.79 3.50 -0.39
CA LEU A 19 -10.08 3.01 -0.88
C LEU A 19 -10.68 1.98 0.08
N TRP A 20 -9.90 1.02 0.55
CA TRP A 20 -10.34 0.02 1.51
C TRP A 20 -10.87 0.67 2.79
N ILE A 21 -10.16 1.65 3.36
CA ILE A 21 -10.58 2.34 4.58
C ILE A 21 -11.88 3.10 4.35
N VAL A 22 -11.96 3.87 3.25
CA VAL A 22 -13.17 4.65 2.91
C VAL A 22 -14.37 3.73 2.71
N LEU A 23 -14.23 2.67 1.91
CA LEU A 23 -15.32 1.73 1.64
C LEU A 23 -15.70 0.94 2.89
N GLY A 24 -14.72 0.49 3.68
CA GLY A 24 -14.98 -0.24 4.92
C GLY A 24 -15.75 0.58 5.95
N LEU A 25 -15.47 1.88 6.03
CA LEU A 25 -16.23 2.82 6.87
C LEU A 25 -17.62 3.13 6.31
N VAL A 26 -17.74 3.40 5.01
CA VAL A 26 -19.01 3.78 4.36
C VAL A 26 -20.01 2.62 4.36
N PHE A 27 -19.57 1.42 4.03
CA PHE A 27 -20.43 0.23 4.00
C PHE A 27 -20.62 -0.40 5.39
N GLY A 28 -19.91 0.08 6.42
CA GLY A 28 -20.01 -0.43 7.79
C GLY A 28 -19.71 -1.92 7.90
N VAL A 29 -18.85 -2.47 7.02
CA VAL A 29 -18.57 -3.90 6.89
C VAL A 29 -18.07 -4.48 8.22
N MET A 30 -17.27 -3.69 8.94
CA MET A 30 -16.79 -3.98 10.29
C MET A 30 -16.68 -2.67 11.08
N GLY A 31 -16.43 -2.77 12.39
CA GLY A 31 -16.09 -1.59 13.19
C GLY A 31 -14.88 -0.84 12.63
N TRP A 32 -14.76 0.45 12.93
CA TRP A 32 -13.69 1.30 12.40
C TRP A 32 -12.28 0.76 12.70
N PHE A 33 -12.10 0.13 13.86
CA PHE A 33 -10.82 -0.38 14.34
C PHE A 33 -10.22 -1.49 13.44
N PRO A 34 -10.90 -2.62 13.15
CA PRO A 34 -10.37 -3.64 12.26
C PRO A 34 -10.17 -3.16 10.81
N VAL A 35 -11.01 -2.25 10.31
CA VAL A 35 -10.87 -1.69 8.95
C VAL A 35 -9.53 -0.95 8.82
N VAL A 36 -9.22 -0.07 9.77
CA VAL A 36 -7.97 0.69 9.80
C VAL A 36 -6.78 -0.23 10.04
N LEU A 37 -6.91 -1.20 10.96
CA LEU A 37 -5.82 -2.14 11.26
C LEU A 37 -5.42 -2.95 10.03
N ILE A 38 -6.38 -3.48 9.27
CA ILE A 38 -6.12 -4.23 8.04
C ILE A 38 -5.44 -3.34 7.01
N GLY A 39 -5.91 -2.10 6.83
CA GLY A 39 -5.28 -1.14 5.91
C GLY A 39 -3.80 -0.91 6.23
N ILE A 40 -3.47 -0.69 7.51
CA ILE A 40 -2.09 -0.50 7.96
C ILE A 40 -1.24 -1.75 7.72
N VAL A 41 -1.76 -2.94 8.04
CA VAL A 41 -1.03 -4.20 7.83
C VAL A 41 -0.74 -4.41 6.34
N VAL A 42 -1.70 -4.15 5.46
CA VAL A 42 -1.54 -4.27 4.02
C VAL A 42 -0.50 -3.28 3.49
N GLU A 43 -0.51 -2.03 3.98
CA GLU A 43 0.48 -1.03 3.56
C GLU A 43 1.91 -1.41 4.00
N ILE A 44 2.07 -1.88 5.23
CA ILE A 44 3.39 -2.29 5.75
C ILE A 44 3.90 -3.52 5.01
N VAL A 45 3.06 -4.55 4.84
CA VAL A 45 3.45 -5.79 4.17
C VAL A 45 3.65 -5.58 2.67
N GLY A 46 2.71 -4.89 2.02
CA GLY A 46 2.78 -4.59 0.59
C GLY A 46 3.93 -3.63 0.27
N GLY A 47 4.05 -2.52 1.00
CA GLY A 47 5.12 -1.56 0.83
C GLY A 47 6.48 -2.17 1.16
N GLY A 48 6.57 -2.94 2.24
CA GLY A 48 7.76 -3.69 2.61
C GLY A 48 8.17 -4.72 1.56
N PHE A 49 7.22 -5.46 0.97
CA PHE A 49 7.50 -6.40 -0.11
C PHE A 49 7.98 -5.70 -1.39
N LEU A 50 7.33 -4.59 -1.76
CA LEU A 50 7.74 -3.76 -2.90
C LEU A 50 9.16 -3.22 -2.71
N LEU A 51 9.47 -2.72 -1.52
CA LEU A 51 10.80 -2.24 -1.14
C LEU A 51 11.84 -3.37 -1.12
N HIS A 52 11.50 -4.55 -0.61
CA HIS A 52 12.42 -5.69 -0.60
C HIS A 52 12.75 -6.16 -2.02
N ARG A 53 11.75 -6.16 -2.91
CA ARG A 53 11.92 -6.67 -4.27
C ARG A 53 12.58 -5.66 -5.20
N TRP A 54 12.34 -4.36 -5.03
CA TRP A 54 12.74 -3.34 -5.99
C TRP A 54 13.38 -2.08 -5.39
N GLY A 55 13.37 -1.92 -4.06
CA GLY A 55 13.90 -0.76 -3.36
C GLY A 55 15.39 -0.50 -3.63
N LYS A 56 16.21 -1.55 -3.80
CA LYS A 56 17.63 -1.38 -4.18
C LYS A 56 17.81 -0.68 -5.52
N SER A 57 17.05 -1.08 -6.55
CA SER A 57 17.15 -0.49 -7.90
C SER A 57 16.63 0.95 -7.96
N TYR A 58 15.81 1.36 -6.99
CA TYR A 58 15.32 2.74 -6.87
C TYR A 58 16.30 3.61 -6.07
N MET A 59 16.87 3.10 -4.96
CA MET A 59 17.86 3.83 -4.16
C MET A 59 19.25 3.94 -4.83
N GLU A 60 19.61 3.02 -5.72
CA GLU A 60 20.85 3.13 -6.54
C GLU A 60 20.79 4.24 -7.59
N LYS A 61 19.64 4.92 -7.74
CA LYS A 61 19.48 6.05 -8.67
C LYS A 61 19.72 7.43 -8.03
N ASP A 62 20.09 7.49 -6.76
CA ASP A 62 20.60 8.68 -6.08
C ASP A 62 22.11 8.59 -5.82
#